data_AF-A0A2P7BDW5-F1
#
_entry.id   AF-A0A2P7BDW5-F1
#
_cell.length_a   1.000
_cell.length_b   1.000
_cell.length_c   1.000
_cell.angle_alpha   90.00
_cell.angle_beta   90.00
_cell.angle_gamma   90.00
#
_symmetry.space_group_name_H-M   'P 1'
#
loop_
_entity.id
_entity.type
_entity.pdbx_description
1 polymer ?
#
loop_
_entity_poly.entity_id
_entity_poly.type
_entity_poly.pdbx_seq_one_letter_code
_entity_poly.pdbx_strand_id
1 'polypeptide(L)'
;MSEEVKTNNLGDYLKTGGPGRVKGSKNKITKTIKEAVKLAFDEAGGHEYLLEVAKKDPKTFVQLVAKLIPQEVTGDTKTTLRIITGIQRDTPSEESE
;
A
#
# COMPACT_ATOMS: atom_id res chain seq x y z
N MET A 1 -41.27 3.28 28.79
CA MET A 1 -40.41 3.49 27.61
C MET A 1 -39.51 2.27 27.55
N SER A 2 -39.86 1.29 26.72
CA SER A 2 -39.19 -0.02 26.70
C SER A 2 -38.06 0.02 25.67
N GLU A 3 -36.82 -0.11 26.12
CA GLU A 3 -35.65 -0.17 25.26
C GLU A 3 -35.56 -1.54 24.58
N GLU A 4 -35.44 -1.54 23.26
CA GLU A 4 -35.30 -2.72 22.43
C GLU A 4 -33.86 -3.26 22.54
N VAL A 5 -33.71 -4.41 23.20
CA VAL A 5 -32.41 -5.09 23.35
C VAL A 5 -32.05 -5.77 22.02
N LYS A 6 -31.12 -5.18 21.28
CA LYS A 6 -30.59 -5.77 20.04
C LYS A 6 -29.91 -7.11 20.35
N THR A 7 -30.47 -8.20 19.84
CA THR A 7 -29.85 -9.52 19.92
C THR A 7 -28.55 -9.54 19.13
N ASN A 8 -27.50 -10.10 19.72
CA ASN A 8 -26.17 -10.22 19.15
C ASN A 8 -26.03 -11.51 18.31
N ASN A 9 -25.41 -11.41 17.13
CA ASN A 9 -25.27 -12.48 16.11
C ASN A 9 -24.31 -13.62 16.50
N LEU A 10 -24.09 -13.84 17.80
CA LEU A 10 -23.07 -14.75 18.33
C LEU A 10 -23.31 -16.20 17.90
N GLY A 11 -24.58 -16.64 17.88
CA GLY A 11 -24.99 -18.01 17.54
C GLY A 11 -24.66 -18.43 16.11
N ASP A 12 -24.74 -17.51 15.15
CA ASP A 12 -24.42 -17.80 13.75
C ASP A 12 -22.90 -17.83 13.52
N TYR A 13 -22.15 -16.96 14.19
CA TYR A 13 -20.69 -16.93 14.08
C TYR A 13 -19.99 -18.12 14.74
N LEU A 14 -20.60 -18.74 15.76
CA LEU A 14 -20.12 -20.00 16.35
C LEU A 14 -20.25 -21.19 15.38
N LYS A 15 -21.26 -21.18 14.50
CA LYS A 15 -21.48 -22.25 13.50
C LYS A 15 -20.65 -22.06 12.24
N THR A 16 -20.46 -20.83 11.79
CA THR A 16 -19.81 -20.52 10.50
C THR A 16 -18.34 -20.04 10.66
N GLY A 17 -17.87 -19.80 11.88
CA GLY A 17 -16.50 -19.34 12.15
C GLY A 17 -16.30 -17.81 12.01
N GLY A 18 -17.37 -17.05 11.85
CA GLY A 18 -17.31 -15.60 11.64
C GLY A 18 -16.73 -15.18 10.28
N PRO A 19 -16.85 -13.90 9.89
CA PRO A 19 -16.41 -13.43 8.57
C PRO A 19 -14.88 -13.39 8.37
N GLY A 20 -14.09 -13.97 9.28
CA GLY A 20 -12.63 -13.88 9.26
C GLY A 20 -12.12 -12.43 9.32
N ARG A 21 -10.81 -12.25 9.15
CA ARG A 21 -10.21 -10.91 9.10
C ARG A 21 -10.42 -10.29 7.72
N VAL A 22 -11.10 -9.13 7.67
CA VAL A 22 -11.38 -8.39 6.43
C VAL A 22 -10.10 -8.15 5.62
N LYS A 23 -10.16 -8.47 4.32
CA LYS A 23 -9.06 -8.26 3.36
C LYS A 23 -8.70 -6.77 3.32
N GLY A 24 -7.43 -6.45 3.55
CA GLY A 24 -6.95 -5.07 3.62
C GLY A 24 -6.97 -4.42 5.02
N SER A 25 -7.39 -5.15 6.06
CA SER A 25 -7.22 -4.69 7.44
C SER A 25 -5.75 -4.40 7.75
N LYS A 26 -5.44 -3.15 8.11
CA LYS A 26 -4.08 -2.72 8.48
C LYS A 26 -3.58 -3.54 9.67
N ASN A 27 -2.35 -4.02 9.58
CA ASN A 27 -1.73 -4.81 10.64
C ASN A 27 -1.56 -3.93 11.90
N LYS A 28 -2.14 -4.34 13.04
CA LYS A 28 -2.16 -3.51 14.26
C LYS A 28 -0.74 -3.15 14.74
N ILE A 29 0.20 -4.08 14.66
CA ILE A 29 1.60 -3.89 15.09
C ILE A 29 2.31 -2.81 14.24
N THR A 30 2.17 -2.87 12.91
CA THR A 30 2.77 -1.86 12.01
C THR A 30 2.12 -0.49 12.18
N LYS A 31 0.84 -0.44 12.54
CA LYS A 31 0.14 0.81 12.89
C LYS A 31 0.76 1.44 14.14
N THR A 32 0.99 0.66 15.20
CA THR A 32 1.61 1.13 16.45
C THR A 32 3.02 1.69 16.23
N ILE A 33 3.84 1.03 15.41
CA ILE A 33 5.20 1.51 15.13
C ILE A 33 5.18 2.83 14.36
N LYS A 34 4.32 2.97 13.34
CA LYS A 34 4.18 4.22 12.59
C LYS A 34 3.70 5.36 13.49
N GLU A 35 2.80 5.08 14.42
CA GLU A 35 2.31 6.04 15.41
C GLU A 35 3.41 6.44 16.39
N ALA A 36 4.19 5.48 16.90
CA ALA A 36 5.32 5.76 17.80
C ALA A 36 6.41 6.60 17.11
N VAL A 37 6.75 6.29 15.85
CA VAL A 37 7.70 7.09 15.06
C VAL A 37 7.17 8.50 14.83
N LYS A 38 5.87 8.65 14.57
CA LYS A 38 5.25 9.97 14.40
C LYS A 38 5.30 10.77 15.71
N LEU A 39 4.95 10.16 16.83
CA LEU A 39 5.01 10.81 18.15
C LEU A 39 6.44 11.24 18.50
N ALA A 40 7.43 10.36 18.30
CA ALA A 40 8.84 10.69 18.54
C ALA A 40 9.32 11.85 17.64
N PHE A 41 8.85 11.91 16.39
CA PHE A 41 9.16 13.02 15.50
C PHE A 41 8.51 14.34 15.95
N ASP A 42 7.25 14.29 16.37
CA ASP A 42 6.53 15.45 16.89
C ASP A 42 7.20 15.97 18.19
N GLU A 43 7.63 15.08 19.08
CA GLU A 43 8.37 15.42 20.32
C GLU A 43 9.79 15.95 20.04
N ALA A 44 10.45 15.49 18.98
CA ALA A 44 11.78 15.96 18.59
C ALA A 44 11.78 17.39 18.03
N GLY A 45 10.61 18.00 17.81
CA GLY A 45 10.45 19.33 17.22
C GLY A 45 9.90 19.33 15.80
N GLY A 46 9.51 18.16 15.27
CA GLY A 46 8.83 18.01 13.99
C GLY A 46 9.57 18.68 12.82
N HIS A 47 8.91 19.64 12.18
CA HIS A 47 9.49 20.34 11.02
C HIS A 47 10.69 21.23 11.40
N GLU A 48 10.74 21.79 12.60
CA GLU A 48 11.86 22.62 13.07
C GLU A 48 13.12 21.78 13.24
N TYR A 49 12.96 20.55 13.74
CA TYR A 49 14.06 19.58 13.80
C TYR A 49 14.67 19.32 12.42
N LEU A 50 13.84 19.16 11.38
CA LEU A 50 14.34 18.98 10.01
C LEU A 50 15.08 20.22 9.49
N LEU A 51 14.65 21.43 9.85
CA LEU A 51 15.36 22.66 9.52
C LEU A 51 16.71 22.76 10.23
N GLU A 52 16.80 22.32 11.49
CA GLU A 52 18.06 22.23 12.20
C GLU A 52 19.01 21.20 11.57
N VAL A 53 18.49 20.01 11.21
CA VAL A 53 19.27 18.98 10.53
C VAL A 53 19.78 19.50 9.18
N ALA A 54 18.97 20.23 8.42
CA ALA A 54 19.40 20.84 7.16
C ALA A 54 20.58 21.80 7.33
N LYS A 55 20.65 22.53 8.46
CA LYS A 55 21.73 23.48 8.77
C LYS A 55 22.98 22.79 9.36
N LYS A 56 22.79 21.81 10.25
CA LYS A 56 23.89 21.13 10.98
C LYS A 56 24.52 20.01 10.15
N ASP A 57 23.72 19.23 9.44
CA ASP A 57 24.15 18.12 8.60
C ASP A 57 23.29 18.01 7.32
N PRO A 58 23.61 18.82 6.28
CA PRO A 58 22.85 18.83 5.04
C PRO A 58 22.89 17.49 4.30
N LYS A 59 23.92 16.66 4.51
CA LYS A 59 24.03 15.35 3.84
C LYS A 59 22.94 14.40 4.32
N THR A 60 22.71 14.33 5.62
CA THR A 60 21.63 13.52 6.20
C THR A 60 20.26 14.04 5.77
N PHE A 61 20.07 15.37 5.71
CA PHE A 61 18.83 15.96 5.22
C PHE A 61 18.51 15.56 3.78
N VAL A 62 19.48 15.67 2.86
CA VAL A 62 19.28 15.30 1.44
C VAL A 62 18.97 13.80 1.29
N GLN A 63 19.58 12.94 2.11
CA GLN A 63 19.27 11.50 2.09
C GLN A 63 17.83 11.19 2.55
N LEU A 64 17.32 11.90 3.56
CA LEU A 64 15.92 11.78 3.99
C LEU A 64 14.97 12.23 2.88
N VAL A 65 15.27 13.36 2.22
CA VAL A 65 14.49 13.86 1.09
C VAL A 65 14.48 12.85 -0.06
N ALA A 66 15.62 12.26 -0.40
CA ALA A 66 15.71 11.26 -1.46
C ALA A 66 14.85 10.02 -1.22
N LYS A 67 14.66 9.60 0.04
CA LYS A 67 13.78 8.47 0.41
C LYS A 67 12.29 8.82 0.36
N LEU A 68 11.96 10.11 0.43
CA LEU A 68 10.58 10.60 0.39
C LEU A 68 10.08 10.73 -1.06
N ILE A 69 11.01 10.99 -1.98
CA ILE A 69 10.71 11.02 -3.42
C ILE A 69 10.46 9.56 -3.86
N PRO A 70 9.34 9.28 -4.54
CA PRO A 70 9.13 7.97 -5.13
C PRO A 70 10.21 7.72 -6.18
N GLN A 71 11.16 6.83 -5.90
CA GLN A 71 11.95 6.20 -6.95
C GLN A 71 11.00 5.29 -7.72
N GLU A 72 10.98 5.40 -9.05
CA GLU A 72 10.09 4.64 -9.93
C GLU A 72 9.98 3.19 -9.47
N VAL A 73 8.74 2.77 -9.20
CA VAL A 73 8.44 1.38 -8.90
C VAL A 73 8.58 0.65 -10.22
N THR A 74 9.73 0.01 -10.47
CA THR A 74 9.90 -0.93 -11.60
C THR A 74 9.00 -2.14 -11.34
N GLY A 75 7.71 -1.97 -11.57
CA GLY A 75 6.75 -3.06 -11.61
C GLY A 75 6.90 -3.72 -12.96
N ASP A 76 7.46 -4.92 -12.99
CA ASP A 76 7.35 -5.85 -14.13
C ASP A 76 5.87 -6.17 -14.36
N THR A 77 5.15 -5.24 -14.97
CA THR A 77 3.79 -5.46 -15.43
C THR A 77 3.90 -6.18 -16.75
N LYS A 78 3.68 -7.50 -16.71
CA LYS A 78 3.49 -8.33 -17.91
C LYS A 78 2.26 -7.79 -18.65
N THR A 79 2.47 -6.82 -19.51
CA THR A 79 1.43 -6.12 -20.24
C THR A 79 1.16 -6.91 -21.52
N THR A 80 0.03 -7.62 -21.58
CA THR A 80 -0.43 -8.25 -22.81
C THR A 80 -0.97 -7.16 -23.74
N LEU A 81 -0.14 -6.66 -24.64
CA LEU A 81 -0.54 -5.74 -25.69
C LEU A 81 -1.33 -6.51 -26.75
N ARG A 82 -2.65 -6.37 -26.77
CA ARG A 82 -3.49 -6.86 -27.87
C ARG A 82 -3.41 -5.86 -29.01
N ILE A 83 -2.45 -6.05 -29.91
CA ILE A 83 -2.30 -5.22 -31.10
C ILE A 83 -3.41 -5.60 -32.09
N ILE A 84 -4.43 -4.75 -32.22
CA ILE A 84 -5.46 -4.86 -33.27
C ILE A 84 -5.00 -3.98 -34.44
N THR A 85 -4.10 -4.50 -35.27
CA THR A 85 -3.91 -3.90 -36.60
C THR A 85 -5.01 -4.43 -37.51
N GLY A 86 -5.82 -3.55 -38.10
CA GLY A 86 -6.85 -3.92 -39.11
C GLY A 86 -6.28 -4.42 -40.44
N ILE A 87 -5.04 -4.92 -40.45
CA ILE A 87 -4.35 -5.46 -41.60
C ILE A 87 -4.19 -6.95 -41.34
N GLN A 88 -4.86 -7.77 -42.15
CA GLN A 88 -4.67 -9.22 -42.12
C GLN A 88 -3.22 -9.51 -42.52
N ARG A 89 -2.47 -10.16 -41.64
CA ARG A 89 -1.19 -10.76 -42.04
C ARG A 89 -1.54 -12.09 -42.68
N ASP A 90 -1.35 -12.20 -43.98
CA ASP A 90 -1.38 -13.48 -44.66
C ASP A 90 -0.37 -14.40 -43.96
N THR A 91 -0.87 -15.49 -43.41
CA THR A 91 -0.03 -16.58 -42.93
C THR A 91 0.71 -17.14 -44.14
N PRO A 92 2.06 -17.24 -44.13
CA PRO A 92 2.73 -17.94 -45.20
C PRO A 92 2.22 -19.38 -45.17
N SER A 93 1.58 -19.80 -46.25
CA SER A 93 1.22 -21.19 -46.48
C SER A 93 2.49 -22.01 -46.38
N GLU A 94 2.51 -22.98 -45.46
CA GLU A 94 3.49 -24.05 -45.52
C GLU A 94 3.25 -24.79 -46.84
N GLU A 95 4.06 -24.47 -47.84
CA GLU A 95 4.24 -25.33 -49.00
C GLU A 95 4.98 -26.58 -48.52
N SER A 96 4.22 -27.66 -48.50
CA SER A 96 4.66 -29.03 -48.43
C SER A 96 5.63 -29.36 -49.57
N GLU A 97 6.78 -29.93 -49.24
CA GLU A 97 7.31 -31.17 -49.82
C GLU A 97 8.37 -31.79 -48.91
#